data_AF-A0A452YBP7-F1
#
_entry.id   AF-A0A452YBP7-F1
#
_cell.length_a   1.000
_cell.length_b   1.000
_cell.length_c   1.000
_cell.angle_alpha   90.00
_cell.angle_beta   90.00
_cell.angle_gamma   90.00
#
_symmetry.space_group_name_H-M   'P 1'
#
loop_
_entity.id
_entity.type
_entity.pdbx_description
1 polymer ?
#
loop_
_entity_poly.entity_id
_entity_poly.type
_entity_poly.pdbx_seq_one_letter_code
_entity_poly.pdbx_strand_id
1 'polypeptide(L)'
;RSLKEIAALYGCEASLEKVEEFRKAQGLSSIGSKCFQAANVSAILVDDGLAFDKMLELEVHKEFVPTVGRVLRIEWLAETIINDDSFSGSSWTLDSFTETFVAKLKSVASKIVGLKSIAAYRSGLEIDPCVSKTDAEDGLRKELT
;
A
#
# COMPACT_ATOMS: atom_id res chain seq x y z
N ARG A 1 2.02 19.57 9.73
CA ARG A 1 2.65 20.89 9.55
C ARG A 1 1.57 21.95 9.55
N SER A 2 1.76 23.06 10.24
CA SER A 2 0.87 24.21 10.16
C SER A 2 1.07 24.97 8.84
N LEU A 3 0.09 25.81 8.46
CA LEU A 3 0.20 26.69 7.29
C LEU A 3 1.47 27.56 7.34
N LYS A 4 1.82 28.06 8.53
CA LYS A 4 3.01 28.88 8.78
C LYS A 4 4.31 28.14 8.46
N GLU A 5 4.43 26.88 8.85
CA GLU A 5 5.63 26.07 8.60
C GLU A 5 5.82 25.75 7.12
N ILE A 6 4.72 25.45 6.41
CA ILE A 6 4.77 25.21 4.97
C ILE A 6 5.13 26.48 4.22
N ALA A 7 4.52 27.62 4.57
CA ALA A 7 4.83 28.90 3.97
C ALA A 7 6.28 29.33 4.21
N ALA A 8 6.79 29.15 5.43
CA ALA A 8 8.20 29.38 5.76
C ALA A 8 9.14 28.47 4.95
N LEU A 9 8.80 27.18 4.82
CA LEU A 9 9.56 26.26 3.95
C LEU A 9 9.57 26.77 2.50
N TYR A 10 8.42 27.19 1.98
CA TYR A 10 8.30 27.64 0.59
C TYR A 10 8.89 29.02 0.35
N GLY A 11 9.06 29.84 1.40
CA GLY A 11 9.49 31.23 1.28
C GLY A 11 8.37 32.13 0.77
N CYS A 12 7.12 31.81 1.08
CA CYS A 12 5.94 32.58 0.69
C CYS A 12 5.16 33.07 1.92
N GLU A 13 4.16 33.92 1.69
CA GLU A 13 3.23 34.36 2.73
C GLU A 13 2.44 33.16 3.32
N ALA A 14 2.11 33.24 4.60
CA ALA A 14 1.35 32.22 5.32
C ALA A 14 -0.17 32.28 5.03
N SER A 15 -0.53 32.21 3.76
CA SER A 15 -1.91 32.11 3.27
C SER A 15 -2.09 30.83 2.43
N LEU A 16 -3.32 30.32 2.36
CA LEU A 16 -3.63 29.15 1.53
C LEU A 16 -3.40 29.45 0.05
N GLU A 17 -3.79 30.64 -0.40
CA GLU A 17 -3.64 31.06 -1.79
C GLU A 17 -2.17 31.08 -2.20
N LYS A 18 -1.29 31.67 -1.36
CA LYS A 18 0.14 31.80 -1.67
C LYS A 18 0.88 30.48 -1.65
N VAL A 19 0.51 29.57 -0.74
CA VAL A 19 1.03 28.21 -0.72
C VAL A 19 0.59 27.44 -1.97
N GLU A 20 -0.66 27.59 -2.41
CA GLU A 20 -1.17 26.91 -3.61
C GLU A 20 -0.54 27.46 -4.90
N GLU A 21 -0.42 28.78 -5.04
CA GLU A 21 0.29 29.44 -6.16
C GLU A 21 1.72 28.93 -6.28
N PHE A 22 2.44 28.86 -5.15
CA PHE A 22 3.80 28.32 -5.13
C PHE A 22 3.84 26.85 -5.59
N ARG A 23 2.91 26.02 -5.10
CA ARG A 23 2.85 24.61 -5.51
C ARG A 23 2.56 24.44 -7.00
N LYS A 24 1.63 25.23 -7.55
CA LYS A 24 1.32 25.20 -8.99
C LYS A 24 2.53 25.61 -9.83
N ALA A 25 3.25 26.64 -9.41
CA ALA A 25 4.42 27.15 -10.13
C ALA A 25 5.63 26.21 -10.10
N GLN A 26 5.86 25.50 -8.99
CA GLN A 26 7.05 24.64 -8.82
C GLN A 26 6.86 23.22 -9.36
N GLY A 27 5.62 22.71 -9.35
CA GLY A 27 5.33 21.33 -9.75
C GLY A 27 5.72 20.28 -8.71
N LEU A 28 5.19 19.07 -8.89
CA LEU A 28 5.21 18.00 -7.89
C LEU A 28 6.62 17.57 -7.47
N SER A 29 7.54 17.35 -8.42
CA SER A 29 8.89 16.85 -8.10
C SER A 29 9.70 17.85 -7.27
N SER A 30 9.73 19.14 -7.67
CA SER A 30 10.42 20.20 -6.91
C SER A 30 9.88 20.33 -5.48
N ILE A 31 8.55 20.33 -5.32
CA ILE A 31 7.91 20.40 -4.00
C ILE A 31 8.21 19.15 -3.18
N GLY A 32 8.15 17.97 -3.80
CA GLY A 32 8.47 16.69 -3.20
C GLY A 32 9.88 16.72 -2.61
N SER A 33 10.88 16.99 -3.42
CA SER A 33 12.29 17.07 -3.00
C SER A 33 12.48 18.05 -1.85
N LYS A 34 11.90 19.25 -1.94
CA LYS A 34 11.99 20.27 -0.89
C LYS A 34 11.36 19.80 0.43
N CYS A 35 10.21 19.15 0.38
CA CYS A 35 9.51 18.63 1.55
C CYS A 35 10.24 17.44 2.18
N PHE A 36 10.66 16.45 1.39
CA PHE A 36 11.38 15.26 1.87
C PHE A 36 12.74 15.62 2.48
N GLN A 37 13.50 16.52 1.83
CA GLN A 37 14.76 17.02 2.37
C GLN A 37 14.56 17.77 3.68
N ALA A 38 13.59 18.68 3.76
CA ALA A 38 13.30 19.44 4.97
C ALA A 38 12.74 18.57 6.11
N ALA A 39 12.17 17.40 5.81
CA ALA A 39 11.70 16.44 6.80
C ALA A 39 12.80 15.45 7.23
N ASN A 40 13.99 15.50 6.62
CA ASN A 40 15.10 14.57 6.85
C ASN A 40 14.68 13.09 6.72
N VAL A 41 13.84 12.80 5.73
CA VAL A 41 13.38 11.43 5.45
C VAL A 41 14.43 10.71 4.61
N SER A 42 14.93 9.59 5.11
CA SER A 42 15.95 8.78 4.42
C SER A 42 15.38 7.60 3.64
N ALA A 43 14.13 7.22 3.90
CA ALA A 43 13.50 6.08 3.25
C ALA A 43 11.99 6.27 3.09
N ILE A 44 11.43 5.69 2.03
CA ILE A 44 9.99 5.57 1.80
C ILE A 44 9.66 4.09 1.63
N LEU A 45 8.73 3.59 2.45
CA LEU A 45 8.18 2.25 2.33
C LEU A 45 6.72 2.38 1.91
N VAL A 46 6.36 1.86 0.74
CA VAL A 46 5.03 2.04 0.13
C VAL A 46 4.25 0.74 0.17
N ASP A 47 3.06 0.78 0.77
CA ASP A 47 2.02 -0.23 0.56
C ASP A 47 1.45 -0.07 -0.86
N ASP A 48 1.69 -1.08 -1.71
CA ASP A 48 1.28 -1.05 -3.12
C ASP A 48 -0.06 -1.74 -3.39
N GLY A 49 -0.77 -2.18 -2.34
CA GLY A 49 -2.09 -2.82 -2.46
C GLY A 49 -3.25 -1.84 -2.63
N LEU A 50 -2.97 -0.59 -3.02
CA LEU A 50 -3.96 0.47 -3.22
C LEU A 50 -3.66 1.22 -4.51
N ALA A 51 -4.60 1.21 -5.44
CA ALA A 51 -4.47 1.89 -6.72
C ALA A 51 -5.19 3.24 -6.70
N PHE A 52 -4.50 4.29 -7.13
CA PHE A 52 -5.06 5.61 -7.39
C PHE A 52 -4.70 6.06 -8.80
N ASP A 53 -5.56 6.88 -9.42
CA ASP A 53 -5.42 7.38 -10.80
C ASP A 53 -4.13 8.18 -11.04
N LYS A 54 -3.53 8.75 -9.99
CA LYS A 54 -2.32 9.59 -10.03
C LYS A 54 -1.18 9.04 -9.18
N MET A 55 -1.23 7.76 -8.82
CA MET A 55 -0.15 7.15 -8.06
C MET A 55 1.12 7.08 -8.92
N LEU A 56 2.24 7.54 -8.38
CA LEU A 56 3.54 7.36 -9.01
C LEU A 56 4.00 5.91 -8.83
N GLU A 57 4.76 5.40 -9.80
CA GLU A 57 5.42 4.11 -9.65
C GLU A 57 6.46 4.16 -8.52
N LEU A 58 6.67 3.02 -7.86
CA LEU A 58 7.55 2.91 -6.68
C LEU A 58 8.93 3.52 -6.93
N GLU A 59 9.53 3.22 -8.08
CA GLU A 59 10.89 3.64 -8.43
C GLU A 59 11.03 5.16 -8.59
N VAL A 60 9.96 5.87 -8.95
CA VAL A 60 9.97 7.34 -9.08
C VAL A 60 10.29 8.01 -7.73
N HIS A 61 9.94 7.38 -6.61
CA HIS A 61 10.22 7.93 -5.29
C HIS A 61 11.73 8.03 -4.96
N LYS A 62 12.60 7.36 -5.71
CA LYS A 62 14.06 7.48 -5.56
C LYS A 62 14.59 8.86 -5.93
N GLU A 63 13.80 9.68 -6.62
CA GLU A 63 14.11 11.10 -6.83
C GLU A 63 14.11 11.91 -5.51
N PHE A 64 13.36 11.46 -4.50
CA PHE A 64 13.16 12.20 -3.26
C PHE A 64 13.97 11.67 -2.07
N VAL A 65 14.22 10.36 -2.05
CA VAL A 65 14.89 9.67 -0.94
C VAL A 65 15.83 8.58 -1.48
N PRO A 66 16.93 8.27 -0.77
CA PRO A 66 17.90 7.28 -1.26
C PRO A 66 17.39 5.84 -1.19
N THR A 67 16.44 5.53 -0.30
CA THR A 67 15.92 4.17 -0.12
C THR A 67 14.42 4.12 -0.34
N VAL A 68 13.98 3.26 -1.25
CA VAL A 68 12.56 2.99 -1.47
C VAL A 68 12.32 1.49 -1.39
N GLY A 69 11.27 1.09 -0.67
CA GLY A 69 10.91 -0.31 -0.48
C GLY A 69 9.42 -0.57 -0.64
N ARG A 70 9.10 -1.72 -1.20
CA ARG A 70 7.72 -2.20 -1.37
C ARG A 70 7.25 -2.93 -0.11
N VAL A 71 6.07 -2.59 0.39
CA VAL A 71 5.34 -3.31 1.43
C VAL A 71 4.14 -3.99 0.77
N LEU A 72 4.07 -5.32 0.83
CA LEU A 72 2.99 -6.06 0.18
C LEU A 72 1.76 -6.12 1.08
N ARG A 73 0.60 -5.68 0.55
CA ARG A 73 -0.70 -5.91 1.18
C ARG A 73 -1.16 -7.34 0.97
N ILE A 74 -1.30 -8.10 2.05
CA ILE A 74 -1.60 -9.54 1.97
C ILE A 74 -3.02 -9.81 1.49
N GLU A 75 -3.98 -8.96 1.82
CA GLU A 75 -5.37 -9.08 1.37
C GLU A 75 -5.50 -8.82 -0.13
N TRP A 76 -4.74 -7.87 -0.67
CA TRP A 76 -4.72 -7.61 -2.11
C TRP A 76 -4.13 -8.80 -2.89
N LEU A 77 -3.09 -9.44 -2.35
CA LEU A 77 -2.56 -10.68 -2.93
C LEU A 77 -3.59 -11.80 -2.91
N ALA A 78 -4.30 -11.98 -1.79
CA ALA A 78 -5.37 -12.97 -1.65
C ALA A 78 -6.50 -12.71 -2.68
N GLU A 79 -6.98 -11.48 -2.79
CA GLU A 79 -7.99 -11.07 -3.76
C GLU A 79 -7.54 -11.27 -5.21
N THR A 80 -6.27 -11.00 -5.52
CA THR A 80 -5.71 -11.24 -6.86
C THR A 80 -5.75 -12.73 -7.20
N ILE A 81 -5.46 -13.61 -6.23
CA ILE A 81 -5.55 -15.06 -6.42
C ILE A 81 -7.01 -15.48 -6.61
N ILE A 82 -7.93 -14.96 -5.80
CA ILE A 82 -9.35 -15.31 -5.85
C ILE A 82 -10.01 -14.86 -7.16
N ASN A 83 -9.62 -13.70 -7.70
CA ASN A 83 -10.17 -13.13 -8.92
C ASN A 83 -9.45 -13.59 -10.20
N ASP A 84 -8.42 -14.44 -10.11
CA ASP A 84 -7.75 -15.00 -11.28
C ASP A 84 -8.70 -15.99 -11.99
N ASP A 85 -8.80 -15.96 -13.33
CA ASP A 85 -9.72 -16.85 -14.07
C ASP A 85 -9.42 -18.35 -13.85
N SER A 86 -8.19 -18.70 -13.46
CA SER A 86 -7.82 -20.07 -13.03
C SER A 86 -8.47 -20.48 -11.71
N PHE A 87 -9.04 -19.52 -10.99
CA PHE A 87 -9.75 -19.65 -9.72
C PHE A 87 -11.28 -19.78 -9.94
N SER A 88 -11.72 -20.50 -10.98
CA SER A 88 -13.16 -20.75 -11.22
C SER A 88 -13.71 -21.89 -10.35
N GLY A 89 -14.85 -21.61 -9.69
CA GLY A 89 -15.31 -22.27 -8.47
C GLY A 89 -15.77 -23.73 -8.59
N SER A 90 -15.18 -24.57 -7.73
CA SER A 90 -15.76 -25.76 -7.04
C SER A 90 -14.67 -26.69 -6.50
N SER A 91 -13.41 -26.52 -6.93
CA SER A 91 -12.28 -27.40 -6.59
C SER A 91 -11.31 -26.86 -5.54
N TRP A 92 -11.44 -25.60 -5.13
CA TRP A 92 -10.53 -24.96 -4.17
C TRP A 92 -10.87 -25.34 -2.73
N THR A 93 -9.87 -25.82 -2.01
CA THR A 93 -9.91 -26.04 -0.55
C THR A 93 -9.11 -24.96 0.16
N LEU A 94 -9.27 -24.85 1.47
CA LEU A 94 -8.42 -23.98 2.28
C LEU A 94 -6.94 -24.32 2.12
N ASP A 95 -6.60 -25.62 1.98
CA ASP A 95 -5.23 -26.08 1.81
C ASP A 95 -4.66 -25.62 0.46
N SER A 96 -5.39 -25.85 -0.65
CA SER A 96 -4.91 -25.46 -1.98
C SER A 96 -4.75 -23.94 -2.11
N PHE A 97 -5.67 -23.17 -1.52
CA PHE A 97 -5.55 -21.72 -1.42
C PHE A 97 -4.32 -21.31 -0.61
N THR A 98 -4.12 -21.90 0.58
CA THR A 98 -2.96 -21.60 1.44
C THR A 98 -1.64 -21.90 0.74
N GLU A 99 -1.54 -23.04 0.06
CA GLU A 99 -0.36 -23.42 -0.73
C GLU A 99 -0.09 -22.39 -1.84
N THR A 100 -1.13 -22.00 -2.58
CA THR A 100 -1.02 -21.01 -3.66
C THR A 100 -0.64 -19.63 -3.13
N PHE A 101 -1.26 -19.19 -2.05
CA PHE A 101 -0.98 -17.93 -1.38
C PHE A 101 0.47 -17.87 -0.91
N VAL A 102 0.95 -18.91 -0.22
CA VAL A 102 2.35 -19.00 0.23
C VAL A 102 3.33 -19.06 -0.95
N ALA A 103 3.00 -19.79 -2.02
CA ALA A 103 3.83 -19.87 -3.22
C ALA A 103 3.97 -18.49 -3.89
N LYS A 104 2.87 -17.76 -4.05
CA LYS A 104 2.87 -16.39 -4.61
C LYS A 104 3.57 -15.40 -3.68
N LEU A 105 3.40 -15.52 -2.37
CA LEU A 105 4.12 -14.70 -1.39
C LEU A 105 5.64 -14.92 -1.50
N LYS A 106 6.08 -16.17 -1.58
CA LYS A 106 7.51 -16.53 -1.75
C LYS A 106 8.07 -16.03 -3.08
N SER A 107 7.31 -16.06 -4.16
CA SER A 107 7.78 -15.61 -5.48
C SER A 107 8.08 -14.11 -5.53
N VAL A 108 7.48 -13.32 -4.63
CA VAL A 108 7.72 -11.87 -4.51
C VAL A 108 8.58 -11.49 -3.31
N ALA A 109 9.02 -12.45 -2.49
CA ALA A 109 9.73 -12.19 -1.23
C ALA A 109 11.02 -11.38 -1.42
N SER A 110 11.75 -11.57 -2.53
CA SER A 110 12.96 -10.81 -2.85
C SER A 110 12.70 -9.38 -3.33
N LYS A 111 11.44 -9.02 -3.58
CA LYS A 111 11.00 -7.72 -4.12
C LYS A 111 10.26 -6.87 -3.09
N ILE A 112 10.13 -7.34 -1.85
CA ILE A 112 9.39 -6.68 -0.78
C ILE A 112 10.28 -6.53 0.44
N VAL A 113 10.02 -5.51 1.25
CA VAL A 113 10.73 -5.26 2.51
C VAL A 113 9.83 -5.43 3.74
N GLY A 114 8.54 -5.71 3.52
CA GLY A 114 7.57 -5.92 4.58
C GLY A 114 6.22 -6.39 4.07
N LEU A 115 5.37 -6.78 5.03
CA LEU A 115 3.97 -7.15 4.81
C LEU A 115 3.07 -6.16 5.52
N LYS A 116 1.88 -5.94 4.95
CA LYS A 116 0.82 -5.10 5.51
C LYS A 116 -0.49 -5.86 5.50
N SER A 117 -1.20 -5.81 6.62
CA SER A 117 -2.59 -6.22 6.72
C SER A 117 -3.51 -5.00 6.86
N ILE A 118 -4.69 -5.11 6.26
CA ILE A 118 -5.81 -4.17 6.38
C ILE A 118 -7.01 -4.78 7.15
N ALA A 119 -6.80 -5.85 7.93
CA ALA A 119 -7.85 -6.52 8.71
C ALA A 119 -8.73 -5.56 9.53
N ALA A 120 -8.13 -4.52 10.13
CA ALA A 120 -8.85 -3.48 10.87
C ALA A 120 -10.00 -2.83 10.08
N TYR A 121 -9.86 -2.72 8.75
CA TYR A 121 -10.87 -2.15 7.85
C TYR A 121 -11.88 -3.18 7.33
N ARG A 122 -11.63 -4.48 7.53
CA ARG A 122 -12.47 -5.58 7.03
C ARG A 122 -13.32 -6.19 8.14
N SER A 123 -12.69 -6.57 9.24
CA SER A 123 -13.35 -7.26 10.37
C SER A 123 -13.10 -6.61 11.73
N GLY A 124 -12.23 -5.59 11.80
CA GLY A 124 -11.69 -5.09 13.06
C GLY A 124 -10.42 -5.83 13.47
N LEU A 125 -9.95 -5.62 14.71
CA LEU A 125 -8.71 -6.24 15.22
C LEU A 125 -8.96 -7.30 16.30
N GLU A 126 -10.22 -7.58 16.62
CA GLU A 126 -10.60 -8.72 17.46
C GLU A 126 -10.59 -9.99 16.60
N ILE A 127 -9.37 -10.39 16.19
CA ILE A 127 -9.15 -11.56 15.34
C ILE A 127 -9.09 -12.81 16.23
N ASP A 128 -9.98 -13.76 15.97
CA ASP A 128 -9.89 -15.10 16.56
C ASP A 128 -8.81 -15.91 15.84
N PRO A 129 -7.70 -16.28 16.50
CA PRO A 129 -6.66 -17.11 15.89
C PRO A 129 -7.03 -18.61 15.85
N CYS A 130 -8.16 -19.01 16.45
CA CYS A 130 -8.56 -20.40 16.68
C CYS A 130 -9.76 -20.83 15.80
N VAL A 131 -10.01 -20.15 14.69
CA VAL A 131 -11.07 -20.50 13.72
C VAL A 131 -10.87 -21.93 13.21
N SER A 132 -11.97 -22.70 13.17
CA SER A 132 -11.91 -24.07 12.67
C SER A 132 -11.62 -24.09 11.15
N LYS A 133 -10.96 -25.16 10.68
CA LYS A 133 -10.71 -25.34 9.24
C LYS A 133 -12.02 -25.29 8.43
N THR A 134 -13.09 -25.88 8.96
CA THR A 134 -14.42 -25.88 8.33
C THR A 134 -14.95 -24.46 8.18
N ASP A 135 -14.92 -23.65 9.24
CA ASP A 135 -15.42 -22.27 9.19
C ASP A 135 -14.61 -21.39 8.23
N ALA A 136 -13.28 -21.57 8.21
CA ALA A 136 -12.41 -20.85 7.29
C ALA A 136 -12.65 -21.25 5.82
N GLU A 137 -12.88 -22.54 5.55
CA GLU A 137 -13.20 -23.04 4.21
C GLU A 137 -14.59 -22.59 3.76
N ASP A 138 -15.58 -22.58 4.65
CA ASP A 138 -16.91 -22.01 4.38
C ASP A 138 -16.84 -20.51 4.11
N GLY A 139 -15.96 -19.79 4.81
CA GLY A 139 -15.64 -18.39 4.52
C GLY A 139 -15.09 -18.20 3.10
N LEU A 140 -14.06 -18.99 2.72
CA LEU A 140 -13.49 -18.96 1.38
C LEU A 140 -14.53 -19.26 0.29
N ARG A 141 -15.43 -20.22 0.52
CA ARG A 141 -16.49 -20.58 -0.42
C ARG A 141 -17.49 -19.45 -0.67
N LYS A 142 -17.77 -18.60 0.32
CA LYS A 142 -18.67 -17.44 0.17
C LYS A 142 -18.08 -16.36 -0.73
N GLU A 143 -16.76 -16.24 -0.78
CA GLU A 143 -16.06 -15.29 -1.67
C GLU A 143 -15.98 -15.79 -3.12
N LEU A 144 -16.27 -17.08 -3.35
CA LEU A 144 -16.20 -17.77 -4.65
C LEU A 144 -17.52 -17.79 -5.42
N THR A 145 -18.62 -17.35 -4.81
CA THR A 145 -19.99 -17.37 -5.34
C THR A 145 -20.53 -15.97 -5.58
#